data_AF-A0AAW2U7I2-F1
#
_entry.id   AF-A0AAW2U7I2-F1
#
_cell.length_a   1.000
_cell.length_b   1.000
_cell.length_c   1.000
_cell.angle_alpha   90.00
_cell.angle_beta   90.00
_cell.angle_gamma   90.00
#
_symmetry.space_group_name_H-M   'P 1'
#
loop_
_entity.id
_entity.type
_entity.pdbx_description
1 polymer ?
#
loop_
_entity_poly.entity_id
_entity_poly.type
_entity_poly.pdbx_seq_one_letter_code
_entity_poly.pdbx_strand_id
1 'polypeptide(L)'
;MDFSIISLLTVSLIISSAMAARGLSQPQSSPQAFLDAHNRARAQVGVRPLVWNETVANYALDYAHKRYGDCELEHSQGPYGENLAEGGGRCRDGCSRDVGE
;
A
#
# COMPACT_ATOMS: atom_id res chain seq x y z
N MET A 1 -21.32 34.58 -30.91
CA MET A 1 -19.96 34.01 -30.87
C MET A 1 -19.81 33.07 -29.68
N ASP A 2 -20.84 32.33 -29.23
CA ASP A 2 -20.85 32.02 -27.78
C ASP A 2 -21.17 30.56 -27.42
N PHE A 3 -21.55 29.68 -28.37
CA PHE A 3 -21.83 28.26 -28.05
C PHE A 3 -20.56 27.40 -27.99
N SER A 4 -19.58 27.63 -28.89
CA SER A 4 -18.29 26.92 -28.84
C SER A 4 -17.48 27.28 -27.60
N ILE A 5 -17.52 28.54 -27.16
CA ILE A 5 -16.81 28.99 -25.96
C ILE A 5 -17.46 28.38 -24.71
N ILE A 6 -18.80 28.38 -24.62
CA ILE A 6 -19.52 27.71 -23.52
C ILE A 6 -19.22 26.20 -23.50
N SER A 7 -19.16 25.54 -24.66
CA SER A 7 -18.83 24.11 -24.74
C SER A 7 -17.39 23.79 -24.31
N LEU A 8 -16.42 24.67 -24.59
CA LEU A 8 -15.04 24.48 -24.17
C LEU A 8 -14.87 24.69 -22.65
N LEU A 9 -15.56 25.69 -22.09
CA LEU A 9 -15.53 25.98 -20.65
C LEU A 9 -16.16 24.86 -19.81
N THR A 10 -17.27 24.26 -20.28
CA THR A 10 -17.93 23.16 -19.57
C THR A 10 -17.11 21.87 -19.62
N VAL A 11 -16.50 21.54 -20.77
CA VAL A 11 -15.60 20.38 -20.89
C VAL A 11 -14.37 20.54 -19.98
N SER A 12 -13.79 21.73 -19.91
CA SER A 12 -12.67 22.02 -18.99
C SER A 12 -13.04 21.84 -17.52
N LEU A 13 -14.25 22.25 -17.11
CA LEU A 13 -14.74 22.12 -15.74
C LEU A 13 -14.99 20.65 -15.35
N ILE A 14 -15.53 19.86 -16.27
CA ILE A 14 -15.76 18.41 -16.08
C ILE A 14 -14.42 17.67 -15.93
N ILE A 15 -13.42 17.99 -16.76
CA ILE A 15 -12.08 17.38 -16.68
C ILE A 15 -11.38 17.74 -15.36
N SER A 16 -11.52 19.00 -14.91
CA SER A 16 -10.91 19.47 -13.66
C SER A 16 -11.52 18.78 -12.43
N SER A 17 -12.84 18.56 -12.41
CA SER A 17 -13.54 17.83 -11.35
C SER A 17 -13.12 16.35 -11.29
N ALA A 18 -12.95 15.71 -12.45
CA ALA A 18 -12.52 14.31 -12.53
C ALA A 18 -11.10 14.06 -11.98
N MET A 19 -10.20 15.05 -12.05
CA MET A 19 -8.85 14.95 -11.48
C MET A 19 -8.81 15.16 -9.97
N ALA A 20 -9.74 15.92 -9.39
CA ALA A 20 -9.82 16.15 -7.94
C ALA A 20 -10.32 14.93 -7.14
N ALA A 21 -11.02 14.00 -7.81
CA ALA A 21 -11.53 12.76 -7.19
C ALA A 21 -10.50 11.62 -7.13
N ARG A 22 -9.30 11.80 -7.70
CA ARG A 22 -8.18 10.89 -7.47
C ARG A 22 -7.57 11.24 -6.12
N GLY A 23 -8.28 10.86 -5.07
CA GLY A 23 -7.78 10.92 -3.70
C GLY A 23 -6.37 10.36 -3.69
N LEU A 24 -5.42 11.19 -3.24
CA LEU A 24 -4.07 10.75 -2.94
C LEU A 24 -4.25 9.48 -2.09
N SER A 25 -3.92 8.31 -2.64
CA SER A 25 -3.81 7.10 -1.86
C SER A 25 -2.65 7.34 -0.91
N GLN A 26 -2.94 7.96 0.23
CA GLN A 26 -2.10 7.83 1.40
C GLN A 26 -1.85 6.33 1.56
N PRO A 27 -0.60 5.89 1.77
CA PRO A 27 -0.34 4.55 2.23
C PRO A 27 -1.13 4.38 3.53
N GLN A 28 -2.31 3.78 3.45
CA GLN A 28 -3.10 3.46 4.62
C GLN A 28 -2.45 2.20 5.20
N SER A 29 -1.39 2.38 5.97
CA SER A 29 -0.74 1.30 6.72
C SER A 29 -1.59 0.95 7.95
N SER A 30 -2.87 0.65 7.73
CA SER A 30 -3.78 0.20 8.77
C SER A 30 -4.00 -1.30 8.66
N PRO A 31 -4.18 -2.03 9.79
CA PRO A 31 -4.57 -3.44 9.78
C PRO A 31 -5.71 -3.77 8.82
N GLN A 32 -6.73 -2.91 8.79
CA GLN A 32 -7.91 -3.10 7.94
C GLN A 32 -7.57 -3.02 6.45
N ALA A 33 -6.67 -2.12 6.04
CA ALA A 33 -6.28 -1.99 4.63
C ALA A 33 -5.58 -3.26 4.12
N PHE A 34 -4.71 -3.86 4.93
CA PHE A 34 -4.08 -5.16 4.62
C PHE A 34 -5.13 -6.27 4.52
N LEU A 35 -6.05 -6.35 5.49
CA LEU A 35 -7.10 -7.38 5.50
C LEU A 35 -8.04 -7.24 4.29
N ASP A 36 -8.49 -6.04 3.98
CA ASP A 36 -9.39 -5.74 2.87
C ASP A 36 -8.75 -6.05 1.51
N ALA A 37 -7.47 -5.73 1.35
CA ALA A 37 -6.73 -6.04 0.12
C ALA A 37 -6.68 -7.56 -0.12
N HIS A 38 -6.36 -8.35 0.90
CA HIS A 38 -6.35 -9.80 0.81
C HIS A 38 -7.75 -10.37 0.57
N ASN A 39 -8.75 -9.90 1.30
CA ASN A 39 -10.12 -10.41 1.18
C ASN A 39 -10.74 -10.09 -0.18
N ARG A 40 -10.41 -8.94 -0.78
CA ARG A 40 -10.78 -8.63 -2.17
C ARG A 40 -10.19 -9.62 -3.16
N ALA A 41 -8.90 -9.94 -3.05
CA ALA A 41 -8.25 -10.93 -3.92
C ALA A 41 -8.83 -12.34 -3.73
N ARG A 42 -9.09 -12.75 -2.48
CA ARG A 42 -9.70 -14.06 -2.17
C ARG A 42 -11.12 -14.20 -2.73
N ALA A 43 -11.90 -13.12 -2.68
CA ALA A 43 -13.25 -13.09 -3.24
C ALA A 43 -13.25 -13.30 -4.77
N GLN A 44 -12.25 -12.76 -5.48
CA GLN A 44 -12.13 -12.93 -6.94
C GLN A 44 -11.98 -14.39 -7.37
N VAL A 45 -11.45 -15.24 -6.47
CA VAL A 45 -11.27 -16.68 -6.71
C VAL A 45 -12.20 -17.56 -5.87
N GLY A 46 -13.22 -16.97 -5.23
CA GLY A 46 -14.27 -17.70 -4.51
C GLY A 46 -13.83 -18.37 -3.19
N VAL A 47 -12.78 -17.85 -2.54
CA VAL A 47 -12.27 -18.42 -1.28
C VAL A 47 -12.73 -17.57 -0.08
N ARG A 48 -13.08 -18.22 1.05
CA ARG A 48 -13.57 -17.58 2.29
C ARG A 48 -12.65 -16.45 2.77
N PRO A 49 -13.17 -15.30 3.24
CA PRO A 49 -12.34 -14.20 3.77
C PRO A 49 -11.54 -14.61 5.01
N LEU A 50 -10.42 -13.92 5.20
CA LEU A 50 -9.60 -13.94 6.41
C LEU A 50 -10.19 -12.98 7.46
N VAL A 51 -9.81 -13.21 8.71
CA VAL A 51 -10.08 -12.35 9.86
C VAL A 51 -8.74 -11.94 10.46
N TRP A 52 -8.64 -10.70 10.92
CA TRP A 52 -7.44 -10.22 11.60
C TRP A 52 -7.17 -11.01 12.88
N ASN A 53 -5.89 -11.28 13.16
CA ASN A 53 -5.45 -11.93 14.38
C ASN A 53 -4.29 -11.15 14.98
N GLU A 54 -4.48 -10.61 16.19
CA GLU A 54 -3.49 -9.74 16.84
C GLU A 54 -2.18 -10.48 17.18
N THR A 55 -2.24 -11.78 17.48
CA THR A 55 -1.03 -12.58 17.74
C THR A 55 -0.15 -12.68 16.49
N VAL A 56 -0.76 -12.93 15.33
CA VAL A 56 -0.02 -13.00 14.05
C VAL A 56 0.48 -11.62 13.63
N ALA A 57 -0.31 -10.56 13.87
CA ALA A 57 0.10 -9.19 13.60
C ALA A 57 1.33 -8.78 14.40
N ASN A 58 1.34 -9.06 15.71
CA ASN A 58 2.48 -8.77 16.58
C ASN A 58 3.71 -9.59 16.18
N TYR A 59 3.52 -10.88 15.84
CA TYR A 59 4.62 -11.71 15.32
C TYR A 59 5.25 -11.11 14.05
N ALA A 60 4.42 -10.70 13.08
CA ALA A 60 4.89 -10.11 11.83
C ALA A 60 5.60 -8.76 12.06
N LEU A 61 5.10 -7.93 12.98
CA LEU A 61 5.73 -6.66 13.36
C LEU A 61 7.12 -6.88 13.99
N ASP A 62 7.22 -7.80 14.95
CA ASP A 62 8.49 -8.15 15.57
C ASP A 62 9.50 -8.70 14.56
N TYR A 63 9.03 -9.47 13.57
CA TYR A 63 9.89 -9.97 12.50
C TYR A 63 10.35 -8.85 11.57
N ALA A 64 9.45 -7.94 11.17
CA ALA A 64 9.80 -6.78 10.36
C ALA A 64 10.86 -5.89 11.05
N HIS A 65 10.77 -5.70 12.38
CA HIS A 65 11.79 -4.99 13.14
C HIS A 65 13.17 -5.66 13.09
N LYS A 66 13.24 -7.00 13.03
CA LYS A 66 14.53 -7.72 12.87
C LYS A 66 15.17 -7.47 11.50
N ARG A 67 14.35 -7.32 10.46
CA ARG A 67 14.79 -7.08 9.07
C ARG A 67 14.89 -5.61 8.68
N TYR A 68 14.56 -4.69 9.59
CA TYR A 68 14.63 -3.25 9.31
C TYR A 68 16.05 -2.76 9.00
N GLY A 69 17.07 -3.39 9.60
CA GLY A 69 18.47 -2.97 9.44
C GLY A 69 19.13 -3.44 8.13
N ASP A 70 18.75 -4.61 7.63
CA ASP A 70 19.33 -5.25 6.45
C ASP A 70 18.42 -5.18 5.21
N CYS A 71 17.11 -5.01 5.41
CA CYS A 71 16.06 -5.10 4.40
C CYS A 71 16.04 -6.43 3.64
N GLU A 72 16.61 -7.50 4.19
CA GLU A 72 16.67 -8.79 3.49
C GLU A 72 15.31 -9.51 3.53
N LEU A 73 14.88 -10.02 2.36
CA LEU A 73 13.66 -10.81 2.21
C LEU A 73 13.87 -12.29 2.57
N GLU A 74 14.42 -12.53 3.75
CA GLU A 74 14.62 -13.87 4.28
C GLU A 74 13.42 -14.30 5.12
N HIS A 75 12.93 -15.52 4.89
CA HIS A 75 11.80 -16.05 5.65
C HIS A 75 12.15 -16.35 7.11
N SER A 76 11.19 -16.10 8.02
CA SER A 76 11.35 -16.32 9.46
C SER A 76 11.54 -17.78 9.88
N GLN A 77 11.18 -18.72 8.99
CA GLN A 77 11.04 -20.16 9.32
C GLN A 77 10.11 -20.38 10.53
N GLY A 78 9.17 -19.46 10.73
CA GLY A 78 8.20 -19.48 11.81
C GLY A 78 7.05 -20.47 11.62
N PRO A 79 6.12 -20.54 12.58
CA PRO A 79 4.97 -21.44 12.53
C PRO A 79 3.83 -20.96 11.62
N TYR A 80 3.92 -19.74 11.08
CA TYR A 80 2.89 -19.14 10.23
C TYR A 80 3.33 -19.07 8.77
N GLY A 81 2.37 -19.13 7.84
CA GLY A 81 2.65 -18.79 6.44
C GLY A 81 3.01 -17.30 6.32
N GLU A 82 3.95 -16.98 5.44
CA GLU A 82 4.59 -15.66 5.41
C GLU A 82 4.74 -15.15 3.97
N ASN A 83 4.47 -13.87 3.78
CA ASN A 83 4.82 -13.11 2.58
C ASN A 83 5.65 -11.90 3.04
N LEU A 84 6.78 -11.64 2.36
CA LEU A 84 7.67 -10.51 2.65
C LEU A 84 7.66 -9.52 1.48
N ALA A 85 7.77 -8.25 1.79
CA ALA A 85 7.91 -7.19 0.80
C ALA A 85 8.84 -6.11 1.34
N GLU A 86 9.76 -5.65 0.49
CA GLU A 86 10.55 -4.45 0.71
C GLU A 86 10.12 -3.37 -0.29
N GLY A 87 10.36 -2.12 0.06
CA GLY A 87 10.08 -1.00 -0.82
C GLY A 87 11.03 0.15 -0.55
N GLY A 88 11.47 0.82 -1.61
CA GLY A 88 12.25 2.05 -1.50
C GLY A 88 11.33 3.25 -1.28
N GLY A 89 11.51 3.97 -0.17
CA GLY A 89 10.99 5.33 0.02
C GLY A 89 12.13 6.35 -0.05
N ARG A 90 11.83 7.60 -0.42
CA ARG A 90 12.75 8.70 -0.06
C ARG A 90 12.73 8.80 1.45
N CYS A 91 13.78 8.33 2.11
CA CYS A 91 14.00 8.60 3.52
C CYS A 91 14.19 10.10 3.67
N ARG A 92 13.09 10.79 3.98
CA ARG A 92 13.17 12.14 4.51
C ARG A 92 13.64 11.92 5.95
N ASP A 93 14.95 12.01 6.11
CA ASP A 93 15.71 11.88 7.35
C ASP A 93 15.97 10.43 7.81
N GLY A 94 16.77 9.69 7.01
CA GLY A 94 17.63 8.61 7.52
C GLY A 94 17.23 7.14 7.30
N CYS A 95 17.47 6.59 6.11
CA CYS A 95 18.08 5.25 6.00
C CYS A 95 19.42 5.45 5.33
N SER A 96 20.51 5.36 6.09
CA SER A 96 21.85 5.34 5.52
C SER A 96 21.99 4.07 4.68
N ARG A 97 21.87 4.22 3.35
CA ARG A 97 22.55 3.32 2.41
C ARG A 97 24.00 3.80 2.33
N ASP A 98 24.84 3.34 3.25
CA ASP A 98 26.28 3.31 3.00
C ASP A 98 26.58 1.98 2.31
N VAL A 99 26.27 1.90 1.02
CA VAL A 99 26.80 0.85 0.15
C VAL A 99 28.16 1.35 -0.31
N GLY A 100 29.21 0.89 0.37
CA GLY A 100 30.59 1.09 -0.07
C GLY A 100 30.83 0.42 -1.43
N GLU A 101 31.63 1.11 -2.25
CA GLU A 101 32.30 0.60 -3.45
C GLU A 101 33.11 -0.68 -3.18
#